data_AF-A0A942J2C3-F1
#
_entry.id   AF-A0A942J2C3-F1
#
_cell.length_a   1.000
_cell.length_b   1.000
_cell.length_c   1.000
_cell.angle_alpha   90.00
_cell.angle_beta   90.00
_cell.angle_gamma   90.00
#
_symmetry.space_group_name_H-M   'P 1'
#
loop_
_entity.id
_entity.type
_entity.pdbx_description
1 polymer ?
#
loop_
_entity_poly.entity_id
_entity_poly.type
_entity_poly.pdbx_seq_one_letter_code
_entity_poly.pdbx_strand_id
1 'polypeptide(L)'
;MKRPTLWRHRDFLRLWASQTVSQFGIQITFLALPLIAITYLAASPFEVSVLNTAGWLPVLFIGLIAGAWVDKFRRRPVLILTDLLRGAILLWIPIAFVLDILSHIPPPP
;
A
#
# COMPACT_ATOMS: atom_id res chain seq x y z
N MET A 1 8.43 -16.50 37.07
CA MET A 1 9.08 -15.84 35.91
C MET A 1 8.15 -14.75 35.37
N LYS A 2 8.45 -13.45 35.57
CA LYS A 2 7.70 -12.35 34.93
C LYS A 2 8.21 -12.21 33.49
N ARG A 3 7.41 -12.59 32.49
CA ARG A 3 7.77 -12.35 31.09
C ARG A 3 7.89 -10.83 30.89
N PRO A 4 9.00 -10.31 30.31
CA PRO A 4 9.10 -8.90 30.03
C PRO A 4 7.95 -8.46 29.13
N THR A 5 7.31 -7.34 29.48
CA THR A 5 6.20 -6.76 28.72
C THR A 5 6.65 -6.46 27.29
N LEU A 6 5.83 -6.78 26.28
CA LEU A 6 6.13 -6.53 24.86
C LEU A 6 6.49 -5.07 24.56
N TRP A 7 5.92 -4.13 25.33
CA TRP A 7 6.23 -2.70 25.31
C TRP A 7 7.69 -2.34 25.65
N ARG A 8 8.47 -3.24 26.24
CA ARG A 8 9.91 -3.06 26.50
C ARG A 8 10.80 -3.65 25.39
N HIS A 9 10.24 -4.41 24.45
CA HIS A 9 10.98 -4.97 23.33
C HIS A 9 11.04 -3.97 22.17
N ARG A 10 12.23 -3.40 21.93
CA ARG A 10 12.46 -2.40 20.86
C ARG A 10 12.06 -2.89 19.47
N ASP A 11 12.28 -4.17 19.16
CA ASP A 11 11.90 -4.74 17.86
C ASP A 11 10.38 -4.86 17.70
N PHE A 12 9.66 -5.16 18.79
CA PHE A 12 8.20 -5.17 18.79
C PHE A 12 7.63 -3.77 18.56
N LEU A 13 8.15 -2.77 19.26
CA LEU A 13 7.71 -1.37 19.08
C LEU A 13 7.98 -0.86 17.66
N ARG A 14 9.14 -1.21 17.07
CA ARG A 14 9.48 -0.86 15.68
C ARG A 14 8.51 -1.48 14.68
N LEU A 15 8.23 -2.78 14.84
CA LEU A 15 7.29 -3.50 13.99
C LEU A 15 5.87 -2.94 14.17
N TRP A 16 5.45 -2.67 15.40
CA TRP A 16 4.13 -2.12 15.70
C TRP A 16 3.95 -0.75 15.05
N ALA A 17 4.90 0.17 15.25
CA ALA A 17 4.84 1.50 14.65
C ALA A 17 4.86 1.42 13.11
N SER A 18 5.74 0.61 12.52
CA SER A 18 5.82 0.48 11.06
C SER A 18 4.54 -0.12 10.49
N GLN A 19 3.96 -1.14 11.13
CA GLN A 19 2.67 -1.71 10.71
C GLN A 19 1.53 -0.73 10.88
N THR A 20 1.45 0.02 11.97
CA THR A 20 0.41 1.03 12.16
C THR A 20 0.44 2.09 11.06
N VAL A 21 1.61 2.66 10.77
CA VAL A 21 1.77 3.63 9.68
C VAL A 21 1.43 3.01 8.33
N SER A 22 1.87 1.77 8.11
CA SER A 22 1.58 1.01 6.88
C SER A 22 0.09 0.80 6.67
N GLN A 23 -0.62 0.33 7.69
CA GLN A 23 -2.06 0.08 7.62
C GLN A 23 -2.82 1.38 7.44
N PHE A 24 -2.42 2.44 8.15
CA PHE A 24 -3.02 3.74 7.98
C PHE A 24 -2.86 4.28 6.54
N GLY A 25 -1.66 4.18 5.97
CA GLY A 25 -1.41 4.56 4.58
C GLY A 25 -2.21 3.71 3.58
N ILE A 26 -2.39 2.42 3.86
CA ILE A 26 -3.25 1.53 3.05
C ILE A 26 -4.69 2.04 3.07
N GLN A 27 -5.26 2.36 4.24
CA GLN A 27 -6.63 2.87 4.33
C GLN A 27 -6.80 4.20 3.59
N ILE A 28 -5.83 5.12 3.72
CA ILE A 28 -5.83 6.36 2.95
C ILE A 28 -5.82 6.06 1.45
N THR A 29 -4.94 5.16 0.99
CA THR A 29 -4.80 4.84 -0.44
C THR A 29 -6.09 4.24 -1.01
N PHE A 30 -6.76 3.36 -0.25
CA PHE A 30 -8.04 2.75 -0.63
C PHE A 30 -9.16 3.77 -0.83
N LEU A 31 -9.13 4.88 -0.09
CA LEU A 31 -10.10 5.96 -0.24
C LEU A 31 -9.67 6.99 -1.28
N ALA A 32 -8.38 7.36 -1.29
CA ALA A 32 -7.83 8.40 -2.14
C ALA A 32 -7.82 7.99 -3.62
N LEU A 33 -7.43 6.76 -3.96
CA LEU A 33 -7.35 6.33 -5.36
C LEU A 33 -8.70 6.43 -6.09
N PRO A 34 -9.82 5.87 -5.57
CA PRO A 34 -11.14 6.05 -6.19
C PRO A 34 -11.56 7.51 -6.27
N LEU A 35 -11.34 8.29 -5.21
CA LEU A 35 -11.70 9.71 -5.20
C LEU A 35 -10.93 10.49 -6.26
N ILE A 36 -9.63 10.24 -6.41
CA ILE A 36 -8.81 10.89 -7.44
C ILE A 36 -9.29 10.48 -8.83
N ALA A 37 -9.59 9.20 -9.06
CA ALA A 37 -10.10 8.72 -10.34
C ALA A 37 -11.42 9.43 -10.73
N ILE A 38 -12.34 9.59 -9.79
CA ILE A 38 -13.62 10.28 -10.03
C ILE A 38 -13.41 11.79 -10.26
N THR A 39 -12.64 12.44 -9.39
CA THR A 39 -12.55 13.91 -9.35
C THR A 39 -11.60 14.50 -10.38
N TYR A 40 -10.51 13.80 -10.73
CA TYR A 40 -9.50 14.30 -11.66
C TYR A 40 -9.50 13.58 -13.00
N LEU A 41 -9.98 12.33 -13.08
CA LEU A 41 -10.01 11.57 -14.34
C LEU A 41 -11.42 11.39 -14.91
N ALA A 42 -12.45 11.93 -14.26
CA ALA A 42 -13.85 11.75 -14.63
C ALA A 42 -14.23 10.26 -14.84
N ALA A 43 -13.64 9.37 -14.04
CA ALA A 43 -13.82 7.93 -14.17
C ALA A 43 -15.28 7.54 -13.88
N SER A 44 -15.82 6.67 -14.73
CA SER A 44 -17.15 6.09 -14.58
C SER A 44 -17.22 5.14 -13.37
N PRO A 45 -18.42 4.88 -12.83
CA PRO A 45 -18.61 3.90 -11.74
C PRO A 45 -18.06 2.50 -12.07
N PHE A 46 -18.10 2.11 -13.35
CA PHE A 46 -17.55 0.85 -13.81
C PHE A 46 -16.03 0.82 -13.72
N GLU A 47 -15.34 1.87 -14.17
CA GLU A 47 -13.88 1.98 -14.10
C GLU A 47 -13.38 1.99 -12.65
N VAL A 48 -14.07 2.71 -11.77
CA VAL A 48 -13.77 2.69 -10.33
C VAL A 48 -13.98 1.31 -9.73
N SER A 49 -15.03 0.60 -10.15
CA SER A 49 -15.29 -0.78 -9.71
C SER A 49 -14.14 -1.69 -10.14
N VAL A 50 -13.74 -1.64 -11.41
CA VAL A 50 -12.61 -2.41 -11.96
C VAL A 50 -11.31 -2.10 -11.23
N LEU A 51 -11.02 -0.82 -10.97
CA LEU A 51 -9.84 -0.38 -10.21
C LEU A 51 -9.81 -1.02 -8.80
N ASN A 52 -10.95 -1.01 -8.11
CA ASN A 52 -11.05 -1.59 -6.78
C ASN A 52 -10.88 -3.12 -6.80
N THR A 53 -11.52 -3.84 -7.72
CA THR A 53 -11.32 -5.29 -7.84
C THR A 53 -9.90 -5.64 -8.28
N ALA A 54 -9.27 -4.82 -9.13
CA ALA A 54 -7.89 -4.99 -9.55
C ALA A 54 -6.90 -5.04 -8.38
N GLY A 55 -7.16 -4.27 -7.32
CA GLY A 55 -6.37 -4.30 -6.09
C GLY A 55 -6.36 -5.66 -5.37
N TRP A 56 -7.39 -6.49 -5.57
CA TRP A 56 -7.49 -7.81 -4.94
C TRP A 56 -6.90 -8.94 -5.78
N LEU A 57 -6.69 -8.73 -7.08
CA LEU A 57 -6.13 -9.75 -7.97
C LEU A 57 -4.80 -10.34 -7.44
N PRO A 58 -3.82 -9.54 -7.00
CA PRO A 58 -2.57 -10.09 -6.48
C PRO A 58 -2.81 -11.07 -5.32
N VAL A 59 -3.70 -10.72 -4.39
CA VAL A 59 -4.00 -11.59 -3.24
C VAL A 59 -4.63 -12.90 -3.72
N LEU A 60 -5.56 -12.85 -4.68
CA LEU A 60 -6.26 -14.02 -5.22
C LEU A 60 -5.35 -14.95 -6.03
N PHE A 61 -4.53 -14.38 -6.91
CA PHE A 61 -3.76 -15.17 -7.88
C PHE A 61 -2.40 -15.62 -7.35
N ILE A 62 -1.73 -14.78 -6.54
CA ILE A 62 -0.37 -15.07 -6.07
C ILE A 62 -0.25 -15.19 -4.55
N GLY A 63 -1.31 -14.94 -3.77
CA GLY A 63 -1.24 -14.95 -2.30
C GLY A 63 -0.72 -16.26 -1.70
N LEU A 64 -1.22 -17.41 -2.16
CA LEU A 64 -0.80 -18.72 -1.65
C LEU A 64 0.64 -19.06 -2.06
N ILE A 65 0.99 -18.82 -3.33
CA ILE A 65 2.32 -19.10 -3.88
C ILE A 65 3.36 -18.20 -3.21
N ALA A 66 3.05 -16.91 -3.07
CA ALA A 66 3.89 -15.94 -2.39
C ALA A 66 4.08 -16.32 -0.92
N GLY A 67 3.03 -16.76 -0.21
CA GLY A 67 3.13 -17.23 1.17
C GLY A 67 4.10 -18.41 1.31
N ALA A 68 3.89 -19.46 0.52
CA ALA A 68 4.74 -20.65 0.52
C ALA A 68 6.20 -20.36 0.13
N TRP A 69 6.43 -19.36 -0.73
CA TRP A 69 7.77 -18.93 -1.12
C TRP A 69 8.43 -18.07 -0.03
N VAL A 70 7.70 -17.13 0.57
CA VAL A 70 8.17 -16.25 1.66
C VAL A 70 8.52 -17.05 2.90
N ASP A 71 7.81 -18.14 3.17
CA ASP A 71 8.11 -19.04 4.30
C ASP A 71 9.52 -19.66 4.23
N LYS A 72 10.14 -19.70 3.03
CA LYS A 72 11.52 -20.18 2.84
C LYS A 72 12.58 -19.13 3.20
N PHE A 73 12.21 -17.86 3.37
CA PHE A 73 13.14 -16.76 3.65
C PHE A 73 13.07 -16.29 5.11
N ARG A 74 14.11 -15.57 5.54
CA ARG A 74 14.08 -14.87 6.83
C ARG A 74 13.01 -13.79 6.79
N ARG A 75 12.04 -13.85 7.70
CA ARG A 75 10.86 -12.96 7.76
C ARG A 75 11.20 -11.47 7.79
N ARG A 76 12.26 -11.09 8.50
CA ARG A 76 12.61 -9.68 8.75
C ARG A 76 13.08 -8.93 7.48
N PRO A 77 14.04 -9.44 6.68
CA PRO A 77 14.39 -8.84 5.39
C PRO A 77 13.21 -8.74 4.41
N VAL A 78 12.36 -9.77 4.34
CA VAL A 78 11.20 -9.75 3.45
C VAL A 78 10.25 -8.62 3.81
N LEU A 79 9.87 -8.49 5.08
CA LEU A 79 9.00 -7.41 5.56
C LEU A 79 9.57 -6.02 5.23
N ILE A 80 10.86 -5.81 5.48
CA ILE A 80 11.52 -4.53 5.19
C ILE A 80 11.49 -4.23 3.69
N LEU A 81 11.86 -5.20 2.85
CA LEU A 81 11.87 -5.01 1.40
C LEU A 81 10.47 -4.72 0.86
N THR A 82 9.44 -5.43 1.33
CA THR A 82 8.05 -5.20 0.91
C THR A 82 7.53 -3.84 1.33
N ASP A 83 7.85 -3.38 2.54
CA ASP A 83 7.42 -2.06 3.02
C ASP A 83 8.16 -0.94 2.25
N LEU A 84 9.45 -1.11 1.94
CA LEU A 84 10.22 -0.18 1.11
C LEU A 84 9.68 -0.10 -0.31
N LEU A 85 9.42 -1.25 -0.96
CA LEU A 85 8.84 -1.31 -2.29
C LEU A 85 7.46 -0.65 -2.32
N ARG A 86 6.60 -0.95 -1.35
CA ARG A 86 5.28 -0.32 -1.24
C ARG A 86 5.40 1.19 -1.05
N GLY A 87 6.31 1.64 -0.19
CA GLY A 87 6.60 3.05 0.01
C GLY A 87 7.03 3.74 -1.29
N ALA A 88 7.95 3.12 -2.05
CA ALA A 88 8.42 3.65 -3.33
C ALA A 88 7.30 3.74 -4.37
N ILE A 89 6.44 2.72 -4.49
CA ILE A 89 5.28 2.72 -5.40
C ILE A 89 4.28 3.83 -5.01
N LEU A 90 3.99 4.00 -3.72
CA LEU A 90 3.09 5.04 -3.26
C LEU A 90 3.67 6.45 -3.44
N LEU A 91 4.98 6.61 -3.26
CA LEU A 91 5.70 7.86 -3.53
C LEU A 91 5.73 8.22 -5.02
N TRP A 92 5.66 7.23 -5.91
CA TRP A 92 5.62 7.48 -7.35
C TRP A 92 4.40 8.31 -7.77
N ILE A 93 3.24 8.13 -7.13
CA ILE A 93 2.00 8.86 -7.45
C ILE A 93 2.15 10.38 -7.26
N PRO A 94 2.53 10.90 -6.07
CA PRO A 94 2.75 12.34 -5.90
C PRO A 94 3.96 12.84 -6.69
N ILE A 95 4.99 12.03 -6.91
CA ILE A 95 6.12 12.41 -7.78
C ILE A 95 5.65 12.63 -9.23
N ALA A 96 4.84 11.72 -9.77
CA ALA A 96 4.28 11.84 -11.11
C ALA A 96 3.33 13.05 -11.24
N PHE A 97 2.61 13.38 -10.17
CA PHE A 97 1.79 14.59 -10.09
C PHE A 97 2.63 15.87 -10.09
N VAL A 98 3.70 15.95 -9.29
CA VAL A 98 4.57 17.14 -9.18
C VAL A 98 5.44 17.34 -10.43
N LEU A 99 5.86 16.26 -11.10
CA LEU A 99 6.67 16.34 -12.32
C LEU A 99 5.87 16.71 -13.58
N ASP A 100 4.59 17.05 -13.45
CA ASP A 100 3.73 17.51 -14.56
C ASP A 100 3.63 16.50 -15.72
N ILE A 101 3.90 15.21 -15.45
CA ILE A 101 3.69 14.11 -16.40
C ILE A 101 2.18 13.82 -16.58
N LEU A 102 1.35 14.34 -15.68
CA LEU A 102 -0.12 14.33 -15.75
C LEU A 102 -0.72 15.70 -16.13
N SER A 103 0.09 16.64 -16.62
CA SER A 103 -0.30 18.05 -16.89
C SER A 103 -1.35 18.25 -17.99
N HIS A 104 -1.85 17.17 -18.59
CA HIS A 104 -2.99 17.23 -19.50
C HIS A 104 -4.32 16.81 -18.86
N ILE A 105 -4.43 16.78 -17.52
CA ILE A 105 -5.72 16.66 -16.83
C ILE A 105 -6.43 18.03 -16.88
N PRO A 106 -7.51 18.19 -17.66
CA PRO A 106 -8.29 19.42 -17.63
C PRO A 106 -8.91 19.64 -16.24
N PRO A 107 -9.10 20.89 -15.81
CA PRO A 107 -9.74 21.19 -14.53
C PRO A 107 -11.16 20.60 -14.48
N PRO A 108 -11.62 20.12 -13.30
CA PRO A 108 -12.98 19.62 -13.15
C PRO A 108 -14.01 20.73 -13.46
N PRO A 109 -15.20 20.37 -14.00
CA PRO A 109 -16.27 21.32 -14.32
C PRO A 109 -16.85 22.02 -13.09
#